data_AF-A0A2F0AET9-F1
#
_entry.id   AF-A0A2F0AET9-F1
#
_cell.length_a   1.000
_cell.length_b   1.000
_cell.length_c   1.000
_cell.angle_alpha   90.00
_cell.angle_beta   90.00
_cell.angle_gamma   90.00
#
_symmetry.space_group_name_H-M   'P 1'
#
loop_
_entity.id
_entity.type
_entity.pdbx_description
1 polymer ?
#
loop_
_entity_poly.entity_id
_entity_poly.type
_entity_poly.pdbx_seq_one_letter_code
_entity_poly.pdbx_strand_id
1 'polypeptide(L)'
;MLIIGLASRVLFTESDFDAELGLPMMAMETMPAIGVGMILASIFAATMSTADSQVLACTAAITDDIKPEWNQDHKTTKQVTIAVAAFATLISIAGLYIPGGDSVFQLVVFAVYGLGGVFVPLLIIRWAGYKPDTTHSVSMMVAAFSGVFIWTVLGLDGADGVFPSVPGMGAAFATHFTLNYIRSPKIAPLGRFKLPKKSQYGAVAAAILIPFGAAEAVYLVGAPESTEGGGGVGNYSISGEITYEILGNGTEYINDDETILIDFNTNNIEWTSENRNVVGVRVLLTYSEDETSNGAGCAAPGASQPDPDTITGTVTHDDFNGTASGQNQGQGSSSHEILVEWYNSSLYFSGNATNMSESEIKNELDSDGAGLGLYFLEINVEAESNDQLGCNHTDNGEEVEYSVEVVLLNYEITPA
;
A
#
# COMPACT_ATOMS: atom_id res chain seq x y z
N MET A 1 8.09 17.63 9.85
CA MET A 1 7.13 16.53 9.59
C MET A 1 5.74 17.05 9.30
N LEU A 2 5.04 17.75 10.21
CA LEU A 2 3.67 18.24 9.96
C LEU A 2 3.49 19.00 8.64
N ILE A 3 4.33 20.01 8.36
CA ILE A 3 4.23 20.80 7.12
C ILE A 3 4.52 19.94 5.87
N ILE A 4 5.49 19.03 5.97
CA ILE A 4 5.86 18.12 4.87
C ILE A 4 4.73 17.12 4.62
N GLY A 5 4.10 16.57 5.66
CA GLY A 5 2.95 15.68 5.53
C GLY A 5 1.73 16.39 4.91
N LEU A 6 1.44 17.63 5.31
CA LEU A 6 0.40 18.43 4.68
C LEU A 6 0.71 18.73 3.20
N ALA A 7 1.96 19.06 2.88
CA ALA A 7 2.38 19.28 1.50
C ALA A 7 2.31 17.98 0.67
N SER A 8 2.71 16.84 1.25
CA SER A 8 2.65 15.53 0.60
C SER A 8 1.19 15.17 0.29
N ARG A 9 0.25 15.42 1.21
CA ARG A 9 -1.18 15.19 0.98
C ARG A 9 -1.77 16.02 -0.18
N VAL A 10 -1.21 17.20 -0.45
CA VAL A 10 -1.67 18.08 -1.55
C VAL A 10 -1.02 17.69 -2.87
N LEU A 11 0.22 17.21 -2.83
CA LEU A 11 1.01 16.90 -4.03
C LEU A 11 0.79 15.47 -4.53
N PHE A 12 0.62 14.52 -3.61
CA PHE A 12 0.36 13.11 -3.89
C PHE A 12 -1.11 12.83 -3.57
N THR A 13 -1.95 12.89 -4.60
CA THR A 13 -3.40 12.67 -4.51
C THR A 13 -3.83 11.27 -4.93
N GLU A 14 -2.88 10.39 -5.18
CA GLU A 14 -3.15 8.98 -5.48
C GLU A 14 -3.75 8.30 -4.25
N SER A 15 -4.79 7.49 -4.48
CA SER A 15 -5.59 6.85 -3.43
C SER A 15 -4.84 5.80 -2.62
N ASP A 16 -3.66 5.35 -3.09
CA ASP A 16 -2.82 4.34 -2.44
C ASP A 16 -1.44 4.88 -2.00
N PHE A 17 -1.32 6.20 -1.79
CA PHE A 17 -0.08 6.77 -1.31
C PHE A 17 0.21 6.38 0.15
N ASP A 18 1.27 5.59 0.37
CA ASP A 18 1.79 5.34 1.71
C ASP A 18 2.35 6.65 2.32
N ALA A 19 1.62 7.17 3.31
CA ALA A 19 1.97 8.39 4.02
C ALA A 19 3.34 8.31 4.74
N GLU A 20 3.86 7.11 5.03
CA GLU A 20 5.18 6.91 5.62
C GLU A 20 6.32 7.18 4.62
N LEU A 21 6.05 7.01 3.32
CA LEU A 21 6.99 7.24 2.22
C LEU A 21 6.97 8.68 1.69
N GLY A 22 6.10 9.54 2.22
CA GLY A 22 5.91 10.86 1.64
C GLY A 22 7.11 11.78 1.70
N LEU A 23 7.92 11.73 2.76
CA LEU A 23 9.14 12.53 2.83
C LEU A 23 10.23 12.05 1.85
N PRO A 24 10.52 10.75 1.74
CA PRO A 24 11.36 10.20 0.67
C PRO A 24 10.87 10.57 -0.74
N MET A 25 9.57 10.42 -1.02
CA MET A 25 9.00 10.68 -2.35
C MET A 25 9.09 12.17 -2.72
N MET A 26 8.70 13.06 -1.79
CA MET A 26 8.91 14.51 -1.92
C MET A 26 10.36 14.87 -2.26
N ALA A 27 11.32 14.23 -1.60
CA ALA A 27 12.72 14.50 -1.83
C ALA A 27 13.15 14.07 -3.23
N MET A 28 12.72 12.89 -3.70
CA MET A 28 13.05 12.35 -5.02
C MET A 28 12.52 13.23 -6.16
N GLU A 29 11.32 13.79 -6.01
CA GLU A 29 10.72 14.62 -7.07
C GLU A 29 11.20 16.07 -7.08
N THR A 30 11.51 16.63 -5.90
CA THR A 30 11.77 18.07 -5.78
C THR A 30 13.24 18.44 -5.67
N MET A 31 14.12 17.49 -5.30
CA MET A 31 15.53 17.77 -5.04
C MET A 31 16.47 17.24 -6.13
N PRO A 32 17.60 17.92 -6.37
CA PRO A 32 18.67 17.36 -7.20
C PRO A 32 19.26 16.12 -6.52
N ALA A 33 19.90 15.23 -7.30
CA ALA A 33 20.42 13.93 -6.83
C ALA A 33 21.26 14.00 -5.54
N ILE A 34 22.06 15.06 -5.35
CA ILE A 34 22.84 15.28 -4.13
C ILE A 34 21.92 15.51 -2.92
N GLY A 35 20.84 16.28 -3.09
CA GLY A 35 19.84 16.55 -2.05
C GLY A 35 19.09 15.29 -1.64
N VAL A 36 18.67 14.46 -2.61
CA VAL A 36 18.05 13.15 -2.35
C VAL A 36 18.96 12.29 -1.48
N GLY A 37 20.24 12.15 -1.89
CA GLY A 37 21.23 11.40 -1.13
C GLY A 37 21.45 11.91 0.29
N MET A 38 21.48 13.23 0.50
CA MET A 38 21.59 13.83 1.83
C MET A 38 20.37 13.54 2.72
N ILE A 39 19.16 13.63 2.17
CA ILE A 39 17.93 13.36 2.93
C ILE A 39 17.85 11.89 3.32
N LEU A 40 18.02 10.97 2.38
CA LEU A 40 18.00 9.53 2.68
C LEU A 40 19.08 9.16 3.71
N ALA A 41 20.31 9.66 3.54
CA ALA A 41 21.38 9.44 4.51
C ALA A 41 21.05 10.00 5.91
N SER A 42 20.38 11.16 5.98
CA SER A 42 19.98 11.76 7.26
C SER A 42 18.92 10.95 8.01
N ILE A 43 17.97 10.34 7.30
CA ILE A 43 16.93 9.48 7.90
C ILE A 43 17.57 8.20 8.44
N PHE A 44 18.44 7.56 7.68
CA PHE A 44 19.20 6.39 8.15
C PHE A 44 20.11 6.72 9.33
N ALA A 45 20.77 7.88 9.33
CA ALA A 45 21.59 8.32 10.45
C ALA A 45 20.75 8.60 11.72
N ALA A 46 19.59 9.25 11.56
CA ALA A 46 18.68 9.56 12.66
C ALA A 46 18.09 8.27 13.28
N THR A 47 17.64 7.33 12.46
CA THR A 47 17.10 6.04 12.93
C THR A 47 18.17 5.19 13.61
N MET A 48 19.38 5.10 13.03
CA MET A 48 20.48 4.34 13.62
C MET A 48 20.97 4.93 14.96
N SER A 49 21.05 6.26 15.09
CA SER A 49 21.41 6.90 16.37
C SER A 49 20.34 6.73 17.46
N THR A 50 19.07 6.72 17.06
CA THR A 50 17.95 6.46 17.97
C THR A 50 17.96 5.01 18.44
N ALA A 51 18.15 4.06 17.53
CA ALA A 51 18.23 2.64 17.87
C ALA A 51 19.40 2.34 18.82
N ASP A 52 20.59 2.89 18.56
CA ASP A 52 21.77 2.71 19.42
C ASP A 52 21.53 3.26 20.83
N SER A 53 21.02 4.49 20.93
CA SER A 53 20.72 5.09 22.24
C SER A 53 19.64 4.33 23.03
N GLN A 54 18.62 3.77 22.36
CA GLN A 54 17.60 2.95 23.03
C GLN A 54 18.16 1.60 23.50
N VAL A 55 18.98 0.92 22.69
CA VAL A 55 19.64 -0.33 23.10
C VAL A 55 20.54 -0.10 24.32
N LEU A 56 21.29 1.00 24.34
CA LEU A 56 22.12 1.38 25.48
C LEU A 56 21.28 1.77 26.70
N ALA A 57 20.17 2.48 26.53
CA ALA A 57 19.25 2.80 27.63
C ALA A 57 18.63 1.53 28.25
N CYS A 58 18.20 0.57 27.43
CA CYS A 58 17.71 -0.72 27.91
C CYS A 58 18.81 -1.55 28.59
N THR A 59 20.03 -1.50 28.06
CA THR A 59 21.20 -2.12 28.73
C THR A 59 21.39 -1.54 30.12
N ALA A 60 21.42 -0.20 30.23
CA ALA A 60 21.58 0.50 31.51
C ALA A 60 20.44 0.17 32.49
N ALA A 61 19.20 0.10 32.03
CA ALA A 61 18.08 -0.33 32.87
C ALA A 61 18.30 -1.74 33.45
N ILE A 62 18.88 -2.66 32.68
CA ILE A 62 19.17 -4.02 33.18
C ILE A 62 20.39 -4.02 34.13
N THR A 63 21.48 -3.37 33.73
CA THR A 63 22.76 -3.42 34.48
C THR A 63 22.77 -2.54 35.71
N ASP A 64 22.06 -1.40 35.69
CA ASP A 64 22.14 -0.40 36.74
C ASP A 64 20.90 -0.45 37.66
N ASP A 65 19.70 -0.74 37.12
CA ASP A 65 18.46 -0.78 37.92
C ASP A 65 18.10 -2.20 38.40
N ILE A 66 18.19 -3.24 37.56
CA ILE A 66 17.77 -4.60 37.93
C ILE A 66 18.89 -5.36 38.66
N LYS A 67 20.11 -5.32 38.12
CA LYS A 67 21.28 -6.02 38.67
C LYS A 67 22.48 -5.08 38.80
N PRO A 68 22.42 -4.10 39.72
CA PRO A 68 23.47 -3.08 39.88
C PRO A 68 24.88 -3.64 40.11
N GLU A 69 25.01 -4.89 40.57
CA GLU A 69 26.28 -5.62 40.68
C GLU A 69 27.00 -5.79 39.33
N TRP A 70 26.28 -5.73 38.21
CA TRP A 70 26.83 -5.89 36.85
C TRP A 70 27.34 -4.58 36.26
N ASN A 71 27.04 -3.43 36.86
CA ASN A 71 27.39 -2.12 36.29
C ASN A 71 28.91 -1.85 36.19
N GLN A 72 29.72 -2.49 37.06
CA GLN A 72 31.19 -2.38 37.04
C GLN A 72 31.86 -3.47 36.19
N ASP A 73 31.14 -4.52 35.80
CA ASP A 73 31.70 -5.62 35.01
C ASP A 73 31.50 -5.37 33.51
N HIS A 74 32.51 -4.74 32.91
CA HIS A 74 32.51 -4.42 31.49
C HIS A 74 32.22 -5.61 30.57
N LYS A 75 32.63 -6.83 30.95
CA LYS A 75 32.33 -8.03 30.14
C LYS A 75 30.85 -8.36 30.17
N THR A 76 30.24 -8.31 31.36
CA THR A 76 28.82 -8.58 31.55
C THR A 76 27.96 -7.50 30.88
N THR A 77 28.29 -6.21 31.03
CA THR A 77 27.59 -5.11 30.34
C THR A 77 27.60 -5.30 28.83
N LYS A 78 28.76 -5.63 28.24
CA LYS A 78 28.86 -5.87 26.79
C LYS A 78 28.02 -7.06 26.33
N GLN A 79 27.98 -8.14 27.12
CA GLN A 79 27.12 -9.29 26.83
C GLN A 79 25.63 -8.94 26.92
N VAL A 80 25.23 -8.13 27.90
CA VAL A 80 23.85 -7.64 28.03
C VAL A 80 23.48 -6.76 26.84
N THR A 81 24.35 -5.85 26.39
CA THR A 81 24.08 -5.02 25.20
C THR A 81 23.87 -5.86 23.95
N ILE A 82 24.73 -6.87 23.72
CA ILE A 82 24.57 -7.79 22.59
C ILE A 82 23.25 -8.56 22.70
N ALA A 83 22.89 -9.03 23.90
CA ALA A 83 21.64 -9.74 24.13
C ALA A 83 20.41 -8.85 23.89
N VAL A 84 20.42 -7.61 24.37
CA VAL A 84 19.36 -6.62 24.14
C VAL A 84 19.24 -6.29 22.66
N ALA A 85 20.36 -6.04 21.97
CA ALA A 85 20.36 -5.80 20.53
C ALA A 85 19.79 -6.99 19.75
N ALA A 86 20.26 -8.21 20.02
CA ALA A 86 19.77 -9.41 19.37
C ALA A 86 18.27 -9.65 19.64
N PHE A 87 17.82 -9.42 20.87
CA PHE A 87 16.41 -9.55 21.24
C PHE A 87 15.53 -8.50 20.53
N ALA A 88 15.98 -7.24 20.48
CA ALA A 88 15.29 -6.17 19.76
C ALA A 88 15.20 -6.47 18.25
N THR A 89 16.30 -6.94 17.64
CA THR A 89 16.30 -7.36 16.22
C THR A 89 15.35 -8.54 15.99
N LEU A 90 15.31 -9.51 16.91
CA LEU A 90 14.39 -10.65 16.80
C LEU A 90 12.93 -10.20 16.86
N ILE A 91 12.58 -9.28 17.77
CA ILE A 91 11.23 -8.71 17.83
C ILE A 91 10.90 -7.93 16.55
N SER A 92 11.84 -7.14 16.03
CA SER A 92 11.66 -6.39 14.79
C SER A 92 11.39 -7.31 13.60
N ILE A 93 12.13 -8.42 13.48
CA ILE A 93 11.91 -9.42 12.42
C ILE A 93 10.57 -10.13 12.63
N ALA A 94 10.24 -10.52 13.87
CA ALA A 94 8.98 -11.17 14.17
C ALA A 94 7.78 -10.27 13.88
N GLY A 95 7.90 -8.96 14.13
CA GLY A 95 6.87 -7.96 13.83
C GLY A 95 6.51 -7.88 12.35
N LEU A 96 7.46 -8.16 11.45
CA LEU A 96 7.23 -8.19 10.00
C LEU A 96 6.25 -9.29 9.56
N TYR A 97 6.07 -10.33 10.39
CA TYR A 97 5.19 -11.46 10.10
C TYR A 97 3.88 -11.44 10.90
N ILE A 98 3.62 -10.38 11.69
CA ILE A 98 2.41 -10.23 12.50
C ILE A 98 1.45 -9.27 11.77
N PRO A 99 0.21 -9.71 11.45
CA PRO A 99 -0.79 -8.83 10.84
C PRO A 99 -1.03 -7.57 11.70
N GLY A 100 -0.99 -6.38 11.09
CA GLY A 100 -1.09 -5.09 11.78
C GLY A 100 0.25 -4.44 12.15
N GLY A 101 1.38 -5.02 11.73
CA GLY A 101 2.70 -4.39 11.79
C GLY A 101 2.98 -3.39 10.66
N ASP A 102 2.02 -3.17 9.76
CA ASP A 102 2.23 -2.51 8.47
C ASP A 102 2.37 -0.99 8.58
N SER A 103 2.02 -0.39 9.73
CA SER A 103 2.27 1.03 10.01
C SER A 103 3.19 1.24 11.21
N VAL A 104 4.36 1.83 10.94
CA VAL A 104 5.29 2.29 11.98
C VAL A 104 4.63 3.37 12.84
N PHE A 105 3.80 4.23 12.24
CA PHE A 105 3.09 5.28 12.98
C PHE A 105 2.20 4.68 14.08
N GLN A 106 1.39 3.66 13.77
CA GLN A 106 0.50 3.02 14.74
C GLN A 106 1.29 2.37 15.89
N LEU A 107 2.38 1.68 15.57
CA LEU A 107 3.27 1.07 16.57
C LEU A 107 3.87 2.12 17.52
N VAL A 108 4.33 3.25 16.99
CA VAL A 108 4.88 4.35 17.79
C VAL A 108 3.81 5.00 18.66
N VAL A 109 2.64 5.27 18.10
CA VAL A 109 1.50 5.86 18.80
C VAL A 109 1.06 4.97 19.96
N PHE A 110 0.91 3.67 19.72
CA PHE A 110 0.60 2.68 20.77
C PHE A 110 1.65 2.69 21.89
N ALA A 111 2.94 2.66 21.55
CA ALA A 111 4.03 2.69 22.53
C ALA A 111 4.02 3.96 23.39
N VAL A 112 3.85 5.14 22.76
CA VAL A 112 3.82 6.43 23.44
C VAL A 112 2.58 6.55 24.34
N TYR A 113 1.41 6.09 23.89
CA TYR A 113 0.19 6.11 24.70
C TYR A 113 0.24 5.11 25.86
N GLY A 114 0.83 3.92 25.65
CA GLY A 114 1.11 2.96 26.71
C GLY A 114 2.00 3.57 27.80
N LEU A 115 3.13 4.15 27.40
CA LEU A 115 4.09 4.76 28.33
C LEU A 115 3.49 5.98 29.03
N GLY A 116 2.82 6.86 28.28
CA GLY A 116 2.13 8.03 28.81
C GLY A 116 1.04 7.66 29.81
N GLY A 117 0.20 6.68 29.48
CA GLY A 117 -0.86 6.17 30.36
C GLY A 117 -0.33 5.61 31.68
N VAL A 118 0.82 4.94 31.65
CA VAL A 118 1.45 4.32 32.83
C VAL A 118 2.11 5.37 33.75
N PHE A 119 2.91 6.29 33.21
CA PHE A 119 3.73 7.18 34.03
C PHE A 119 3.06 8.51 34.39
N VAL A 120 2.25 9.09 33.51
CA VAL A 120 1.66 10.43 33.74
C VAL A 120 0.78 10.45 35.00
N PRO A 121 -0.17 9.51 35.22
CA PRO A 121 -1.00 9.51 36.42
C PRO A 121 -0.17 9.38 37.70
N LEU A 122 0.86 8.53 37.68
CA LEU A 122 1.73 8.30 38.83
C LEU A 122 2.55 9.55 39.19
N LEU A 123 3.10 10.24 38.18
CA LEU A 123 3.82 11.50 38.37
C LEU A 123 2.90 12.60 38.89
N ILE A 124 1.68 12.71 38.35
CA ILE A 124 0.68 13.68 38.83
C ILE A 124 0.34 13.46 40.31
N ILE A 125 0.09 12.22 40.72
CA ILE A 125 -0.22 11.87 42.11
C ILE A 125 0.97 12.19 43.03
N ARG A 126 2.19 11.93 42.56
CA ARG A 126 3.42 12.24 43.30
C ARG A 126 3.67 13.75 43.42
N TRP A 127 3.39 14.52 42.38
CA TRP A 127 3.44 15.99 42.40
C TRP A 127 2.34 16.62 43.25
N ALA A 128 1.15 16.01 43.29
CA ALA A 128 0.09 16.37 44.23
C ALA A 128 0.51 16.11 45.69
N GLY A 129 1.59 15.36 45.91
CA GLY A 129 2.23 15.15 47.21
C GLY A 129 1.76 13.87 47.91
N TYR A 130 1.03 13.00 47.22
CA TYR A 130 0.77 11.65 47.68
C TYR A 130 1.97 10.76 47.32
N LYS A 131 2.41 9.92 48.25
CA LYS A 131 3.53 8.99 48.04
C LYS A 131 2.98 7.57 48.01
N PRO A 132 2.62 7.02 46.83
CA PRO A 132 2.12 5.66 46.73
C PRO A 132 3.24 4.67 47.11
N ASP A 133 2.88 3.59 47.80
CA ASP A 133 3.80 2.49 48.08
C ASP A 133 4.08 1.68 46.81
N THR A 134 5.03 0.75 46.86
CA THR A 134 5.44 -0.06 45.70
C THR A 134 4.26 -0.83 45.11
N THR A 135 3.40 -1.44 45.94
CA THR A 135 2.29 -2.26 45.44
C THR A 135 1.19 -1.41 44.82
N HIS A 136 0.93 -0.23 45.39
CA HIS A 136 0.01 0.75 44.81
C HIS A 136 0.53 1.26 43.46
N SER A 137 1.81 1.65 43.41
CA SER A 137 2.45 2.13 42.18
C SER A 137 2.37 1.08 41.06
N VAL A 138 2.77 -0.17 41.33
CA VAL A 138 2.70 -1.26 40.34
C VAL A 138 1.26 -1.55 39.91
N SER A 139 0.30 -1.57 40.83
CA SER A 139 -1.12 -1.80 40.47
C SER A 139 -1.69 -0.72 39.55
N MET A 140 -1.31 0.55 39.75
CA MET A 140 -1.67 1.63 38.84
C MET A 140 -1.06 1.44 37.45
N MET A 141 0.23 1.06 37.39
CA MET A 141 0.94 0.84 36.13
C MET A 141 0.32 -0.31 35.33
N VAL A 142 -0.01 -1.43 36.00
CA VAL A 142 -0.66 -2.59 35.36
C VAL A 142 -2.07 -2.24 34.90
N ALA A 143 -2.85 -1.52 35.71
CA ALA A 143 -4.19 -1.07 35.32
C ALA A 143 -4.16 -0.13 34.11
N ALA A 144 -3.19 0.79 34.08
CA ALA A 144 -3.01 1.71 32.97
C ALA A 144 -2.68 0.99 31.67
N PHE A 145 -1.68 0.11 31.69
CA PHE A 145 -1.27 -0.66 30.52
C PHE A 145 -2.38 -1.59 30.03
N SER A 146 -3.10 -2.24 30.95
CA SER A 146 -4.25 -3.07 30.60
C SER A 146 -5.37 -2.25 29.97
N GLY A 147 -5.60 -1.02 30.46
CA GLY A 147 -6.58 -0.09 29.90
C GLY A 147 -6.24 0.29 28.46
N VAL A 148 -4.98 0.63 28.17
CA VAL A 148 -4.51 0.92 26.81
C VAL A 148 -4.65 -0.32 25.92
N PHE A 149 -4.13 -1.46 26.37
CA PHE A 149 -4.12 -2.71 25.60
C PHE A 149 -5.54 -3.20 25.25
N ILE A 150 -6.44 -3.26 26.25
CA ILE A 150 -7.83 -3.69 26.01
C ILE A 150 -8.53 -2.74 25.04
N TRP A 151 -8.28 -1.44 25.15
CA TRP A 151 -8.91 -0.46 24.27
C TRP A 151 -8.46 -0.59 22.82
N THR A 152 -7.15 -0.79 22.61
CA THR A 152 -6.57 -1.04 21.29
C THR A 152 -7.06 -2.37 20.70
N VAL A 153 -7.13 -3.45 21.49
CA VAL A 153 -7.63 -4.75 20.99
C VAL A 153 -9.12 -4.70 20.61
N LEU A 154 -9.91 -3.82 21.22
CA LEU A 154 -11.32 -3.63 20.89
C LEU A 154 -11.55 -2.77 19.63
N GLY A 155 -10.50 -2.23 19.01
CA GLY A 155 -10.60 -1.40 17.79
C GLY A 155 -11.30 -0.06 18.02
N LEU A 156 -11.31 0.44 19.27
CA LEU A 156 -11.96 1.72 19.64
C LEU A 156 -11.02 2.93 19.47
N ASP A 157 -9.90 2.73 18.79
CA ASP A 157 -8.80 3.66 18.55
C ASP A 157 -8.70 4.15 17.10
N GLY A 158 -9.69 3.83 16.26
CA GLY A 158 -9.79 4.31 14.86
C GLY A 158 -9.98 5.83 14.74
N ALA A 159 -10.17 6.32 13.50
CA ALA A 159 -10.29 7.76 13.20
C ALA A 159 -11.42 8.49 13.98
N ASP A 160 -12.51 7.76 14.29
CA ASP A 160 -13.63 8.23 15.12
C ASP A 160 -13.52 7.81 16.61
N GLY A 161 -12.42 7.17 16.96
CA GLY A 161 -12.16 6.55 18.27
C GLY A 161 -11.55 7.52 19.28
N VAL A 162 -11.62 7.13 20.56
CA VAL A 162 -10.97 7.88 21.65
C VAL A 162 -9.53 7.39 21.80
N PHE A 163 -8.58 8.31 21.94
CA PHE A 163 -7.17 7.97 22.14
C PHE A 163 -6.98 6.93 23.26
N PRO A 164 -6.27 5.81 23.02
CA PRO A 164 -6.04 4.75 24.01
C PRO A 164 -5.45 5.23 25.35
N SER A 165 -4.76 6.36 25.34
CA SER A 165 -4.21 6.98 26.55
C SER A 165 -5.30 7.41 27.56
N VAL A 166 -6.49 7.80 27.11
CA VAL A 166 -7.61 8.24 27.97
C VAL A 166 -8.12 7.12 28.88
N PRO A 167 -8.54 5.93 28.36
CA PRO A 167 -8.94 4.81 29.21
C PRO A 167 -7.77 4.27 30.04
N GLY A 168 -6.54 4.30 29.51
CA GLY A 168 -5.33 3.95 30.27
C GLY A 168 -5.13 4.83 31.50
N MET A 169 -5.12 6.16 31.33
CA MET A 169 -5.01 7.10 32.45
C MET A 169 -6.21 7.00 33.40
N GLY A 170 -7.41 6.83 32.85
CA GLY A 170 -8.64 6.63 33.62
C GLY A 170 -8.56 5.41 34.55
N ALA A 171 -8.08 4.27 34.04
CA ALA A 171 -7.88 3.06 34.81
C ALA A 171 -6.83 3.24 35.93
N ALA A 172 -5.74 3.98 35.65
CA ALA A 172 -4.71 4.30 36.64
C ALA A 172 -5.28 5.14 37.79
N PHE A 173 -6.01 6.22 37.48
CA PHE A 173 -6.64 7.07 38.49
C PHE A 173 -7.73 6.32 39.27
N ALA A 174 -8.57 5.54 38.60
CA ALA A 174 -9.60 4.73 39.25
C ALA A 174 -8.99 3.75 40.26
N THR A 175 -7.90 3.09 39.88
CA THR A 175 -7.15 2.19 40.75
C THR A 175 -6.58 2.95 41.95
N HIS A 176 -5.99 4.13 41.71
CA HIS A 176 -5.46 4.98 42.78
C HIS A 176 -6.53 5.39 43.81
N PHE A 177 -7.67 5.91 43.35
CA PHE A 177 -8.75 6.34 44.24
C PHE A 177 -9.34 5.16 45.02
N THR A 178 -9.51 4.01 44.37
CA THR A 178 -10.02 2.78 44.99
C THR A 178 -9.06 2.29 46.08
N LEU A 179 -7.77 2.19 45.78
CA LEU A 179 -6.76 1.75 46.75
C LEU A 179 -6.57 2.75 47.88
N ASN A 180 -6.63 4.06 47.60
CA ASN A 180 -6.57 5.06 48.65
C ASN A 180 -7.78 4.98 49.59
N TYR A 181 -8.98 4.74 49.04
CA TYR A 181 -10.19 4.56 49.84
C TYR A 181 -10.10 3.32 50.74
N ILE A 182 -9.59 2.20 50.23
CA ILE A 182 -9.48 0.95 50.98
C ILE A 182 -8.36 0.99 52.03
N ARG A 183 -7.16 1.47 51.66
CA ARG A 183 -5.97 1.35 52.51
C ARG A 183 -5.72 2.55 53.42
N SER A 184 -6.03 3.76 52.96
CA SER A 184 -5.62 5.00 53.63
C SER A 184 -6.74 6.04 53.63
N PRO A 185 -7.93 5.76 54.19
CA PRO A 185 -9.07 6.68 54.16
C PRO A 185 -8.82 8.01 54.89
N LYS A 186 -7.77 8.07 55.74
CA LYS A 186 -7.37 9.28 56.48
C LYS A 186 -6.45 10.22 55.68
N ILE A 187 -5.86 9.76 54.58
CA ILE A 187 -4.96 10.55 53.75
C ILE A 187 -5.74 11.04 52.52
N ALA A 188 -5.66 12.34 52.23
CA ALA A 188 -6.28 12.87 51.03
C ALA A 188 -5.65 12.20 49.78
N PRO A 189 -6.44 11.73 48.81
CA PRO A 189 -5.92 11.02 47.64
C PRO A 189 -4.94 11.88 46.83
N LEU A 190 -5.17 13.18 46.76
CA LEU A 190 -4.26 14.13 46.12
C LEU A 190 -3.23 14.73 47.08
N GLY A 191 -2.92 14.04 48.19
CA GLY A 191 -1.89 14.43 49.15
C GLY A 191 -2.11 15.82 49.76
N ARG A 192 -1.51 16.84 49.14
CA ARG A 192 -1.57 18.25 49.58
C ARG A 192 -2.95 18.89 49.36
N PHE A 193 -3.73 18.38 48.41
CA PHE A 193 -5.03 18.96 48.07
C PHE A 193 -6.15 18.16 48.74
N LYS A 194 -7.03 18.86 49.47
CA LYS A 194 -8.28 18.29 49.96
C LYS A 194 -9.25 18.19 48.79
N LEU A 195 -9.89 17.03 48.63
CA LEU A 195 -10.95 16.87 47.65
C LEU A 195 -12.07 17.91 47.91
N PRO A 196 -12.69 18.44 46.84
CA PRO A 196 -13.84 19.33 46.96
C PRO A 196 -15.01 18.63 47.68
N LYS A 197 -15.92 19.40 48.26
CA LYS A 197 -17.10 18.84 48.96
C LYS A 197 -17.96 18.04 47.96
N LYS A 198 -18.68 17.01 48.43
CA LYS A 198 -19.52 16.14 47.58
C LYS A 198 -20.49 16.90 46.67
N SER A 199 -20.97 18.07 47.10
CA SER A 199 -21.85 18.96 46.31
C SER A 199 -21.15 19.63 45.11
N GLN A 200 -19.82 19.62 45.06
CA GLN A 200 -19.00 20.26 44.02
C GLN A 200 -18.34 19.25 43.07
N TYR A 201 -18.52 17.93 43.28
CA TYR A 201 -17.97 16.93 42.37
C TYR A 201 -18.50 17.06 40.94
N GLY A 202 -19.79 17.37 40.78
CA GLY A 202 -20.36 17.62 39.45
C GLY A 202 -19.72 18.81 38.74
N ALA A 203 -19.43 19.90 39.46
CA ALA A 203 -18.80 21.09 38.89
C ALA A 203 -17.34 20.85 38.47
N VAL A 204 -16.59 20.08 39.27
CA VAL A 204 -15.19 19.74 38.95
C VAL A 204 -15.11 18.70 37.84
N ALA A 205 -16.00 17.70 37.84
CA ALA A 205 -16.11 16.74 36.74
C ALA A 205 -16.47 17.44 35.43
N ALA A 206 -17.44 18.36 35.45
CA ALA A 206 -17.78 19.18 34.30
C ALA A 206 -16.61 20.07 33.84
N ALA A 207 -15.88 20.69 34.76
CA ALA A 207 -14.71 21.52 34.43
C ALA A 207 -13.56 20.75 33.75
N ILE A 208 -13.50 19.42 33.92
CA ILE A 208 -12.50 18.56 33.25
C ILE A 208 -13.08 17.95 31.97
N LEU A 209 -14.28 17.37 32.05
CA LEU A 209 -14.92 16.65 30.94
C LEU A 209 -15.41 17.58 29.83
N ILE A 210 -15.86 18.80 30.13
CA ILE A 210 -16.32 19.74 29.09
C ILE A 210 -15.17 20.17 28.18
N PRO A 211 -14.01 20.66 28.67
CA PRO A 211 -12.92 21.02 27.78
C PRO A 211 -12.30 19.81 27.06
N PHE A 212 -12.22 18.64 27.70
CA PHE A 212 -11.77 17.42 27.03
C PHE A 212 -12.74 16.98 25.93
N GLY A 213 -14.04 16.91 26.24
CA GLY A 213 -15.07 16.56 25.27
C GLY A 213 -15.19 17.59 24.16
N ALA A 214 -14.96 18.88 24.44
CA ALA A 214 -14.88 19.91 23.42
C ALA A 214 -13.63 19.75 22.53
N ALA A 215 -12.47 19.39 23.11
CA ALA A 215 -11.27 19.12 22.32
C ALA A 215 -11.44 17.90 21.41
N GLU A 216 -12.01 16.80 21.93
CA GLU A 216 -12.36 15.60 21.15
C GLU A 216 -13.42 15.92 20.09
N ALA A 217 -14.47 16.69 20.42
CA ALA A 217 -15.49 17.08 19.44
C ALA A 217 -14.93 18.01 18.35
N VAL A 218 -14.02 18.93 18.69
CA VAL A 218 -13.31 19.75 17.70
C VAL A 218 -12.39 18.89 16.85
N TYR A 219 -11.78 17.85 17.42
CA TYR A 219 -11.01 16.88 16.67
C TYR A 219 -11.90 16.08 15.73
N LEU A 220 -13.05 15.56 16.17
CA LEU A 220 -13.97 14.81 15.30
C LEU A 220 -14.60 15.69 14.20
N VAL A 221 -14.95 16.94 14.50
CA VAL A 221 -15.57 17.86 13.51
C VAL A 221 -14.52 18.49 12.59
N GLY A 222 -13.30 18.67 13.07
CA GLY A 222 -12.19 19.25 12.32
C GLY A 222 -11.21 18.23 11.75
N ALA A 223 -11.40 16.94 12.07
CA ALA A 223 -10.68 15.86 11.44
C ALA A 223 -11.02 15.93 9.95
N PRO A 224 -10.01 15.91 9.07
CA PRO A 224 -10.30 15.70 7.66
C PRO A 224 -11.07 14.39 7.55
N GLU A 225 -12.14 14.36 6.75
CA GLU A 225 -12.78 13.11 6.36
C GLU A 225 -11.65 12.14 5.99
N SER A 226 -11.62 11.00 6.68
CA SER A 226 -10.76 9.91 6.27
C SER A 226 -11.07 9.69 4.81
N THR A 227 -10.06 9.80 3.94
CA THR A 227 -10.19 9.27 2.58
C THR A 227 -10.75 7.87 2.75
N GLU A 228 -11.94 7.62 2.19
CA GLU A 228 -12.55 6.30 2.15
C GLU A 228 -11.54 5.36 1.47
N GLY A 229 -10.81 4.65 2.31
CA GLY A 229 -9.68 3.82 1.95
C GLY A 229 -9.52 2.80 3.05
N GLY A 230 -10.54 1.97 3.19
CA GLY A 230 -10.63 1.00 4.27
C GLY A 230 -12.06 0.63 4.64
N GLY A 231 -12.94 0.47 3.65
CA GLY A 231 -14.21 -0.20 3.85
C GLY A 231 -13.97 -1.58 4.50
N GLY A 232 -14.61 -1.80 5.66
CA GLY A 232 -14.59 -3.08 6.34
C GLY A 232 -15.12 -4.22 5.47
N VAL A 233 -14.86 -5.47 5.85
CA VAL A 233 -15.33 -6.65 5.10
C VAL A 233 -16.86 -6.61 4.98
N GLY A 234 -17.37 -6.61 3.75
CA GLY A 234 -18.79 -6.38 3.47
C GLY A 234 -19.21 -6.88 2.09
N ASN A 235 -20.42 -6.52 1.68
CA ASN A 235 -20.87 -6.72 0.31
C ASN A 235 -20.79 -5.38 -0.41
N TYR A 236 -20.22 -5.38 -1.61
CA TYR A 236 -19.97 -4.19 -2.40
C TYR A 236 -20.47 -4.38 -3.83
N SER A 237 -21.00 -3.31 -4.41
CA SER A 237 -21.35 -3.20 -5.82
C SER A 237 -20.21 -2.49 -6.54
N ILE A 238 -19.78 -3.07 -7.66
CA ILE A 238 -18.70 -2.56 -8.51
C ILE A 238 -19.33 -2.05 -9.80
N SER A 239 -19.07 -0.80 -10.15
CA SER A 239 -19.50 -0.21 -11.41
C SER A 239 -18.35 0.57 -12.03
N GLY A 240 -18.25 0.60 -13.36
CA GLY A 240 -17.16 1.30 -14.01
C GLY A 240 -17.28 1.34 -15.53
N GLU A 241 -16.23 1.83 -16.17
CA GLU A 241 -16.08 1.91 -17.62
C GLU A 241 -14.67 1.46 -18.03
N ILE A 242 -14.60 0.68 -19.10
CA ILE A 242 -13.33 0.30 -19.74
C ILE A 242 -13.12 1.22 -20.93
N THR A 243 -11.96 1.87 -20.97
CA THR A 243 -11.55 2.73 -22.09
C THR A 243 -10.23 2.24 -22.68
N TYR A 244 -9.95 2.62 -23.93
CA TYR A 244 -8.75 2.21 -24.65
C TYR A 244 -7.96 3.46 -25.06
N GLU A 245 -6.65 3.43 -24.86
CA GLU A 245 -5.75 4.50 -25.30
C GLU A 245 -4.70 3.92 -26.24
N ILE A 246 -4.45 4.59 -27.36
CA ILE A 246 -3.49 4.12 -28.36
C ILE A 246 -2.07 4.36 -27.84
N LEU A 247 -1.32 3.28 -27.68
CA LEU A 247 0.10 3.30 -27.33
C LEU A 247 0.98 3.47 -28.57
N GLY A 248 0.56 2.88 -29.70
CA GLY A 248 1.21 3.05 -30.99
C GLY A 248 0.51 2.26 -32.10
N ASN A 249 0.67 2.71 -33.34
CA ASN A 249 0.20 2.02 -34.52
C ASN A 249 1.17 2.22 -35.68
N GLY A 250 1.12 1.31 -36.66
CA GLY A 250 2.00 1.35 -37.80
C GLY A 250 1.74 0.19 -38.76
N THR A 251 2.51 0.17 -39.84
CA THR A 251 2.46 -0.87 -40.86
C THR A 251 3.89 -1.26 -41.19
N GLU A 252 4.17 -2.56 -41.17
CA GLU A 252 5.50 -3.11 -41.48
C GLU A 252 5.35 -4.26 -42.47
N TYR A 253 6.31 -4.37 -43.39
CA TYR A 253 6.41 -5.52 -44.29
C TYR A 253 7.41 -6.52 -43.68
N ILE A 254 6.94 -7.74 -43.38
CA ILE A 254 7.72 -8.76 -42.68
C ILE A 254 7.99 -9.90 -43.65
N ASN A 255 9.26 -10.23 -43.88
CA ASN A 255 9.62 -11.31 -44.79
C ASN A 255 9.27 -12.69 -44.19
N ASP A 256 9.14 -13.69 -45.04
CA ASP A 256 8.96 -15.09 -44.62
C ASP A 256 10.04 -15.54 -43.62
N ASP A 257 9.61 -16.23 -42.55
CA ASP A 257 10.40 -16.66 -41.39
C ASP A 257 11.10 -15.50 -40.61
N GLU A 258 10.76 -14.24 -40.88
CA GLU A 258 11.30 -13.09 -40.15
C GLU A 258 10.49 -12.82 -38.86
N THR A 259 11.17 -12.31 -37.85
CA THR A 259 10.53 -11.78 -36.64
C THR A 259 10.99 -10.35 -36.43
N ILE A 260 10.06 -9.43 -36.37
CA ILE A 260 10.33 -8.03 -35.99
C ILE A 260 9.98 -7.81 -34.53
N LEU A 261 10.71 -6.90 -33.89
CA LEU A 261 10.48 -6.48 -32.51
C LEU A 261 10.27 -4.96 -32.49
N ILE A 262 9.14 -4.53 -31.95
CA ILE A 262 8.77 -3.12 -31.82
C ILE A 262 8.58 -2.81 -30.34
N ASP A 263 9.23 -1.74 -29.86
CA ASP A 263 9.09 -1.27 -28.49
C ASP A 263 8.19 -0.04 -28.40
N PHE A 264 7.38 0.00 -27.35
CA PHE A 264 6.54 1.14 -27.00
C PHE A 264 6.73 1.53 -25.55
N ASN A 265 6.40 2.77 -25.21
CA ASN A 265 6.45 3.25 -23.83
C ASN A 265 5.24 4.09 -23.48
N THR A 266 4.59 3.82 -22.34
CA THR A 266 3.39 4.54 -21.92
C THR A 266 3.64 6.03 -21.60
N ASN A 267 4.89 6.43 -21.40
CA ASN A 267 5.27 7.85 -21.29
C ASN A 267 5.05 8.63 -22.59
N ASN A 268 4.89 7.95 -23.71
CA ASN A 268 4.65 8.57 -25.02
C ASN A 268 3.16 8.77 -25.31
N ILE A 269 2.26 8.29 -24.44
CA ILE A 269 0.81 8.46 -24.57
C ILE A 269 0.40 9.88 -24.13
N GLU A 270 -0.41 10.54 -24.94
CA GLU A 270 -1.18 11.72 -24.53
C GLU A 270 -2.49 11.29 -23.85
N TRP A 271 -2.44 11.14 -22.53
CA TRP A 271 -3.58 10.65 -21.74
C TRP A 271 -4.80 11.57 -21.85
N THR A 272 -5.96 11.00 -22.18
CA THR A 272 -7.22 11.77 -22.22
C THR A 272 -7.94 11.82 -20.87
N SER A 273 -7.70 10.86 -19.98
CA SER A 273 -8.23 10.80 -18.62
C SER A 273 -7.15 11.01 -17.55
N GLU A 274 -7.56 11.51 -16.37
CA GLU A 274 -6.68 11.56 -15.19
C GLU A 274 -6.45 10.18 -14.57
N ASN A 275 -7.33 9.21 -14.84
CA ASN A 275 -7.14 7.82 -14.44
C ASN A 275 -5.99 7.18 -15.25
N ARG A 276 -5.05 6.55 -14.57
CA ARG A 276 -3.90 5.82 -15.15
C ARG A 276 -3.86 4.36 -14.72
N ASN A 277 -4.97 3.80 -14.25
CA ASN A 277 -5.07 2.38 -13.94
C ASN A 277 -5.11 1.57 -15.26
N VAL A 278 -3.94 1.22 -15.75
CA VAL A 278 -3.76 0.40 -16.94
C VAL A 278 -3.80 -1.07 -16.52
N VAL A 279 -4.86 -1.77 -16.91
CA VAL A 279 -5.16 -3.14 -16.46
C VAL A 279 -4.95 -4.20 -17.53
N GLY A 280 -4.57 -3.80 -18.73
CA GLY A 280 -4.37 -4.70 -19.85
C GLY A 280 -3.72 -4.04 -21.05
N VAL A 281 -3.36 -4.85 -22.03
CA VAL A 281 -2.93 -4.43 -23.36
C VAL A 281 -3.69 -5.23 -24.41
N ARG A 282 -4.08 -4.53 -25.47
CA ARG A 282 -4.80 -5.04 -26.62
C ARG A 282 -4.01 -4.74 -27.87
N VAL A 283 -3.67 -5.76 -28.64
CA VAL A 283 -3.01 -5.63 -29.94
C VAL A 283 -3.95 -6.15 -31.01
N LEU A 284 -4.24 -5.30 -32.00
CA LEU A 284 -4.95 -5.69 -33.20
C LEU A 284 -3.95 -5.77 -34.36
N LEU A 285 -3.82 -6.95 -34.95
CA LEU A 285 -3.03 -7.17 -36.16
C LEU A 285 -3.98 -7.36 -37.33
N THR A 286 -3.77 -6.59 -38.39
CA THR A 286 -4.54 -6.64 -39.65
C THR A 286 -3.58 -6.85 -40.80
N TYR A 287 -3.90 -7.74 -41.70
CA TYR A 287 -3.03 -8.19 -42.79
C TYR A 287 -3.87 -8.69 -43.96
N SER A 288 -3.30 -8.77 -45.16
CA SER A 288 -4.02 -9.15 -46.37
C SER A 288 -3.11 -9.84 -47.38
N GLU A 289 -3.55 -11.00 -47.86
CA GLU A 289 -2.89 -11.78 -48.92
C GLU A 289 -2.27 -10.92 -50.04
N ASP A 290 -0.95 -10.96 -50.16
CA ASP A 290 -0.21 -10.31 -51.25
C ASP A 290 0.40 -11.29 -52.26
N GLU A 291 0.10 -12.60 -52.10
CA GLU A 291 0.63 -13.67 -52.92
C GLU A 291 0.32 -13.47 -54.41
N THR A 292 1.36 -13.65 -55.25
CA THR A 292 1.25 -13.54 -56.70
C THR A 292 1.40 -14.88 -57.39
N SER A 293 0.50 -15.20 -58.32
CA SER A 293 0.55 -16.43 -59.12
C SER A 293 0.82 -16.15 -60.61
N ASN A 294 1.67 -16.98 -61.23
CA ASN A 294 2.02 -16.84 -62.65
C ASN A 294 2.19 -18.21 -63.34
N GLY A 295 1.57 -18.37 -64.52
CA GLY A 295 1.66 -19.60 -65.31
C GLY A 295 0.43 -19.90 -66.15
N ALA A 296 0.60 -20.71 -67.20
CA ALA A 296 -0.51 -21.12 -68.08
C ALA A 296 -1.53 -22.03 -67.38
N GLY A 297 -1.14 -22.68 -66.27
CA GLY A 297 -1.98 -23.54 -65.44
C GLY A 297 -2.87 -22.79 -64.44
N CYS A 298 -2.59 -21.51 -64.16
CA CYS A 298 -3.36 -20.70 -63.19
C CYS A 298 -4.81 -20.41 -63.62
N ALA A 299 -5.15 -20.66 -64.90
CA ALA A 299 -6.52 -20.53 -65.40
C ALA A 299 -7.46 -21.69 -65.00
N ALA A 300 -6.93 -22.74 -64.37
CA ALA A 300 -7.75 -23.82 -63.83
C ALA A 300 -8.51 -23.32 -62.57
N PRO A 301 -9.79 -23.70 -62.38
CA PRO A 301 -10.56 -23.27 -61.20
C PRO A 301 -9.86 -23.68 -59.89
N GLY A 302 -9.54 -22.69 -59.04
CA GLY A 302 -8.87 -22.92 -57.76
C GLY A 302 -7.33 -22.90 -57.82
N ALA A 303 -6.72 -22.90 -59.01
CA ALA A 303 -5.26 -22.98 -59.17
C ALA A 303 -4.52 -21.64 -58.99
N SER A 304 -5.25 -20.54 -58.78
CA SER A 304 -4.69 -19.21 -58.51
C SER A 304 -5.17 -18.67 -57.16
N GLN A 305 -5.73 -19.53 -56.31
CA GLN A 305 -6.11 -19.14 -54.96
C GLN A 305 -4.85 -19.09 -54.12
N PRO A 306 -4.66 -18.02 -53.33
CA PRO A 306 -3.52 -17.95 -52.44
C PRO A 306 -3.63 -19.00 -51.34
N ASP A 307 -2.49 -19.50 -50.90
CA ASP A 307 -2.39 -20.36 -49.73
C ASP A 307 -2.39 -19.48 -48.46
N PRO A 308 -2.90 -19.99 -47.32
CA PRO A 308 -3.00 -19.20 -46.10
C PRO A 308 -1.67 -19.11 -45.36
N ASP A 309 -1.22 -17.88 -45.12
CA ASP A 309 -0.08 -17.53 -44.28
C ASP A 309 -0.48 -17.45 -42.81
N THR A 310 0.48 -17.72 -41.93
CA THR A 310 0.26 -17.65 -40.48
C THR A 310 0.99 -16.45 -39.89
N ILE A 311 0.23 -15.50 -39.37
CA ILE A 311 0.75 -14.32 -38.68
C ILE A 311 0.61 -14.55 -37.18
N THR A 312 1.72 -14.54 -36.47
CA THR A 312 1.79 -14.71 -35.02
C THR A 312 2.29 -13.43 -34.36
N GLY A 313 1.48 -12.85 -33.46
CA GLY A 313 1.89 -11.73 -32.63
C GLY A 313 2.07 -12.15 -31.18
N THR A 314 3.14 -11.67 -30.54
CA THR A 314 3.38 -11.80 -29.11
C THR A 314 3.58 -10.43 -28.49
N VAL A 315 2.76 -10.08 -27.52
CA VAL A 315 2.94 -8.87 -26.71
C VAL A 315 3.52 -9.25 -25.36
N THR A 316 4.53 -8.50 -24.91
CA THR A 316 5.16 -8.68 -23.60
C THR A 316 5.27 -7.35 -22.88
N HIS A 317 4.88 -7.34 -21.61
CA HIS A 317 5.04 -6.24 -20.68
C HIS A 317 5.43 -6.82 -19.32
N ASP A 318 6.70 -6.63 -18.93
CA ASP A 318 7.28 -7.25 -17.74
C ASP A 318 6.99 -8.76 -17.64
N ASP A 319 6.20 -9.19 -16.65
CA ASP A 319 5.83 -10.59 -16.44
C ASP A 319 4.56 -11.02 -17.23
N PHE A 320 3.85 -10.06 -17.85
CA PHE A 320 2.64 -10.30 -18.63
C PHE A 320 2.99 -10.52 -20.09
N ASN A 321 2.59 -11.66 -20.64
CA ASN A 321 2.73 -11.94 -22.06
C ASN A 321 1.48 -12.63 -22.61
N GLY A 322 1.25 -12.43 -23.91
CA GLY A 322 0.21 -13.11 -24.64
C GLY A 322 0.61 -13.29 -26.09
N THR A 323 0.26 -14.44 -26.63
CA THR A 323 0.51 -14.79 -28.02
C THR A 323 -0.79 -15.22 -28.66
N ALA A 324 -1.07 -14.70 -29.84
CA ALA A 324 -2.13 -15.21 -30.71
C ALA A 324 -1.62 -15.29 -32.15
N SER A 325 -2.24 -16.19 -32.90
CA SER A 325 -1.94 -16.41 -34.30
C SER A 325 -3.23 -16.41 -35.10
N GLY A 326 -3.20 -15.86 -36.30
CA GLY A 326 -4.30 -15.96 -37.25
C GLY A 326 -3.77 -16.22 -38.66
N GLN A 327 -4.68 -16.57 -39.55
CA GLN A 327 -4.36 -16.82 -40.95
C GLN A 327 -5.06 -15.80 -41.84
N ASN A 328 -4.38 -15.31 -42.87
CA ASN A 328 -5.03 -14.70 -44.02
C ASN A 328 -5.69 -15.85 -44.84
N GLN A 329 -6.85 -15.58 -45.46
CA GLN A 329 -7.47 -16.55 -46.36
C GLN A 329 -8.12 -15.82 -47.53
N GLY A 330 -7.45 -15.79 -48.67
CA GLY A 330 -8.02 -15.33 -49.94
C GLY A 330 -8.21 -13.81 -50.05
N GLN A 331 -9.07 -13.37 -50.98
CA GLN A 331 -9.24 -11.93 -51.26
C GLN A 331 -9.93 -11.17 -50.11
N GLY A 332 -9.14 -10.45 -49.31
CA GLY A 332 -9.62 -9.54 -48.27
C GLY A 332 -8.59 -9.28 -47.17
N SER A 333 -8.89 -8.35 -46.26
CA SER A 333 -8.12 -8.14 -45.04
C SER A 333 -8.61 -9.09 -43.94
N SER A 334 -7.69 -9.83 -43.33
CA SER A 334 -7.93 -10.62 -42.12
C SER A 334 -7.34 -9.90 -40.91
N SER A 335 -7.87 -10.16 -39.72
CA SER A 335 -7.31 -9.61 -38.50
C SER A 335 -7.51 -10.55 -37.31
N HIS A 336 -6.63 -10.44 -36.34
CA HIS A 336 -6.77 -11.11 -35.05
C HIS A 336 -6.35 -10.18 -33.91
N GLU A 337 -6.85 -10.50 -32.72
CA GLU A 337 -6.65 -9.72 -31.51
C GLU A 337 -5.84 -10.52 -30.48
N ILE A 338 -4.88 -9.86 -29.86
CA ILE A 338 -4.16 -10.34 -28.68
C ILE A 338 -4.58 -9.45 -27.52
N LEU A 339 -5.27 -10.03 -26.54
CA LEU A 339 -5.70 -9.33 -25.34
C LEU A 339 -5.04 -9.97 -24.12
N VAL A 340 -4.28 -9.18 -23.38
CA VAL A 340 -3.65 -9.59 -22.11
C VAL A 340 -4.19 -8.68 -21.03
N GLU A 341 -4.84 -9.27 -20.04
CA GLU A 341 -5.45 -8.56 -18.91
C GLU A 341 -4.80 -9.06 -17.62
N TRP A 342 -4.51 -8.14 -16.69
CA TRP A 342 -3.92 -8.45 -15.37
C TRP A 342 -4.78 -7.97 -14.20
N TYR A 343 -6.05 -7.65 -14.47
CA TYR A 343 -7.07 -7.44 -13.46
C TYR A 343 -8.06 -8.61 -13.43
N ASN A 344 -8.78 -8.75 -12.33
CA ASN A 344 -9.84 -9.73 -12.16
C ASN A 344 -11.10 -9.31 -12.92
N SER A 345 -11.10 -9.55 -14.23
CA SER A 345 -12.23 -9.25 -15.12
C SER A 345 -13.51 -9.96 -14.68
N SER A 346 -13.41 -11.16 -14.09
CA SER A 346 -14.57 -11.89 -13.55
C SER A 346 -15.24 -11.16 -12.39
N LEU A 347 -14.46 -10.57 -11.48
CA LEU A 347 -14.97 -9.77 -10.37
C LEU A 347 -15.65 -8.51 -10.90
N TYR A 348 -15.00 -7.80 -11.83
CA TYR A 348 -15.56 -6.60 -12.46
C TYR A 348 -16.89 -6.89 -13.17
N PHE A 349 -16.94 -7.90 -14.06
CA PHE A 349 -18.15 -8.24 -14.81
C PHE A 349 -19.28 -8.83 -13.96
N SER A 350 -18.97 -9.39 -12.78
CA SER A 350 -19.99 -9.82 -11.83
C SER A 350 -20.75 -8.66 -11.18
N GLY A 351 -20.11 -7.48 -11.13
CA GLY A 351 -20.63 -6.25 -10.53
C GLY A 351 -20.86 -6.32 -9.02
N ASN A 352 -20.60 -7.46 -8.36
CA ASN A 352 -20.87 -7.66 -6.94
C ASN A 352 -19.73 -8.44 -6.27
N ALA A 353 -19.12 -7.85 -5.24
CA ALA A 353 -18.18 -8.52 -4.35
C ALA A 353 -18.88 -8.88 -3.04
N THR A 354 -18.75 -10.13 -2.60
CA THR A 354 -19.39 -10.62 -1.37
C THR A 354 -18.36 -11.04 -0.35
N ASN A 355 -18.51 -10.56 0.90
CA ASN A 355 -17.62 -10.89 2.01
C ASN A 355 -16.14 -10.59 1.70
N MET A 356 -15.89 -9.47 1.02
CA MET A 356 -14.56 -8.94 0.71
C MET A 356 -14.38 -7.57 1.34
N SER A 357 -13.16 -7.21 1.70
CA SER A 357 -12.82 -5.82 2.05
C SER A 357 -12.69 -4.97 0.80
N GLU A 358 -12.86 -3.65 0.94
CA GLU A 358 -12.65 -2.72 -0.17
C GLU A 358 -11.23 -2.80 -0.72
N SER A 359 -10.24 -3.01 0.15
CA SER A 359 -8.83 -3.19 -0.23
C SER A 359 -8.59 -4.48 -1.01
N GLU A 360 -9.23 -5.59 -0.64
CA GLU A 360 -9.17 -6.82 -1.44
C GLU A 360 -9.79 -6.62 -2.82
N ILE A 361 -10.88 -5.86 -2.95
CA ILE A 361 -11.48 -5.56 -4.24
C ILE A 361 -10.56 -4.67 -5.09
N LYS A 362 -9.92 -3.66 -4.47
CA LYS A 362 -8.94 -2.79 -5.14
C LYS A 362 -7.74 -3.59 -5.63
N ASN A 363 -7.14 -4.44 -4.80
CA ASN A 363 -6.00 -5.27 -5.21
C ASN A 363 -6.32 -6.23 -6.38
N GLU A 364 -7.59 -6.55 -6.60
CA GLU A 364 -8.03 -7.42 -7.69
C GLU A 364 -8.37 -6.62 -8.97
N LEU A 365 -8.63 -5.31 -8.88
CA LEU A 365 -9.06 -4.46 -10.00
C LEU A 365 -8.05 -3.39 -10.40
N ASP A 366 -7.19 -2.98 -9.46
CA ASP A 366 -6.14 -2.01 -9.66
C ASP A 366 -4.84 -2.69 -10.05
N SER A 367 -4.08 -2.01 -10.90
CA SER A 367 -2.78 -2.47 -11.35
C SER A 367 -1.63 -1.90 -10.51
N ASP A 368 -1.89 -0.96 -9.60
CA ASP A 368 -0.87 -0.26 -8.79
C ASP A 368 0.29 0.32 -9.63
N GLY A 369 -0.02 0.74 -10.86
CA GLY A 369 0.97 1.25 -11.81
C GLY A 369 1.81 0.19 -12.50
N ALA A 370 1.57 -1.10 -12.24
CA ALA A 370 2.24 -2.22 -12.91
C ALA A 370 2.01 -2.25 -14.42
N GLY A 371 0.95 -1.59 -14.92
CA GLY A 371 0.69 -1.44 -16.36
C GLY A 371 1.43 -0.27 -17.03
N LEU A 372 2.28 0.47 -16.32
CA LEU A 372 3.03 1.59 -16.89
C LEU A 372 4.47 1.17 -17.19
N GLY A 373 4.98 1.53 -18.36
CA GLY A 373 6.37 1.26 -18.70
C GLY A 373 6.58 0.88 -20.16
N LEU A 374 7.51 -0.05 -20.37
CA LEU A 374 7.91 -0.54 -21.69
C LEU A 374 7.06 -1.73 -22.11
N TYR A 375 6.68 -1.75 -23.39
CA TYR A 375 5.94 -2.81 -24.03
C TYR A 375 6.71 -3.29 -25.24
N PHE A 376 6.71 -4.59 -25.48
CA PHE A 376 7.36 -5.23 -26.62
C PHE A 376 6.33 -5.98 -27.44
N LEU A 377 6.26 -5.68 -28.73
CA LEU A 377 5.46 -6.42 -29.70
C LEU A 377 6.40 -7.16 -30.65
N GLU A 378 6.32 -8.48 -30.63
CA GLU A 378 6.97 -9.37 -31.59
C GLU A 378 5.94 -9.80 -32.62
N ILE A 379 6.25 -9.66 -33.90
CA ILE A 379 5.41 -10.15 -35.00
C ILE A 379 6.25 -11.07 -35.87
N ASN A 380 5.74 -12.27 -36.11
CA ASN A 380 6.34 -13.27 -36.97
C ASN A 380 5.33 -13.67 -38.06
N VAL A 381 5.84 -13.86 -39.27
CA VAL A 381 5.09 -14.29 -40.45
C VAL A 381 5.70 -15.59 -40.96
N GLU A 382 4.86 -16.61 -41.10
CA GLU A 382 5.16 -17.87 -41.80
C GLU A 382 4.36 -17.86 -43.10
N ALA A 383 5.05 -17.60 -44.21
CA ALA A 383 4.46 -17.40 -45.53
C ALA A 383 4.47 -18.74 -46.30
N GLU A 384 3.34 -19.18 -46.83
CA GLU A 384 3.18 -20.50 -47.45
C GLU A 384 2.94 -20.36 -48.96
N SER A 385 3.79 -20.97 -49.77
CA SER A 385 3.58 -21.02 -51.23
C SER A 385 3.70 -22.44 -51.78
N ASN A 386 2.56 -23.08 -52.09
CA ASN A 386 2.56 -24.39 -52.73
C ASN A 386 2.48 -24.28 -54.26
N ASP A 387 3.62 -24.49 -54.91
CA ASP A 387 3.67 -24.59 -56.37
C ASP A 387 2.79 -25.72 -56.91
N GLN A 388 1.81 -25.36 -57.75
CA GLN A 388 0.97 -26.31 -58.47
C GLN A 388 1.50 -26.59 -59.87
N LEU A 389 1.16 -27.74 -60.45
CA LEU A 389 1.65 -28.15 -61.77
C LEU A 389 1.22 -27.16 -62.87
N GLY A 390 2.12 -26.23 -63.24
CA GLY A 390 1.89 -25.22 -64.27
C GLY A 390 1.39 -23.86 -63.76
N CYS A 391 1.27 -23.67 -62.45
CA CYS A 391 1.05 -22.37 -61.81
C CYS A 391 2.10 -22.19 -60.70
N ASN A 392 3.00 -21.22 -60.89
CA ASN A 392 4.02 -20.89 -59.90
C ASN A 392 3.46 -19.84 -58.97
N HIS A 393 3.65 -20.08 -57.68
CA HIS A 393 3.23 -19.19 -56.61
C HIS A 393 4.46 -18.42 -56.10
N THR A 394 4.29 -17.17 -55.70
CA THR A 394 5.38 -16.35 -55.18
C THR A 394 4.83 -15.50 -54.06
N ASP A 395 5.28 -15.88 -52.87
CA ASP A 395 5.04 -15.24 -51.60
C ASP A 395 6.41 -15.01 -50.95
N ASN A 396 6.65 -13.81 -50.44
CA ASN A 396 7.92 -13.45 -49.80
C ASN A 396 7.71 -12.91 -48.38
N GLY A 397 6.48 -12.90 -47.86
CA GLY A 397 6.12 -12.24 -46.61
C GLY A 397 4.89 -11.34 -46.75
N GLU A 398 4.47 -10.73 -45.66
CA GLU A 398 3.15 -10.11 -45.51
C GLU A 398 3.24 -8.67 -45.00
N GLU A 399 2.33 -7.80 -45.44
CA GLU A 399 2.18 -6.43 -44.92
C GLU A 399 1.25 -6.46 -43.69
N VAL A 400 1.81 -6.24 -42.51
CA VAL A 400 1.06 -6.28 -41.24
C VAL A 400 0.87 -4.87 -40.70
N GLU A 401 -0.39 -4.43 -40.63
CA GLU A 401 -0.82 -3.26 -39.86
C GLU A 401 -1.08 -3.66 -38.40
N TYR A 402 -0.45 -2.97 -37.46
CA TYR A 402 -0.64 -3.19 -36.03
C TYR A 402 -1.19 -1.94 -35.35
N SER A 403 -2.07 -2.16 -34.38
CA SER A 403 -2.54 -1.14 -33.44
C SER A 403 -2.47 -1.67 -32.03
N VAL A 404 -1.63 -1.03 -31.20
CA VAL A 404 -1.42 -1.37 -29.80
C VAL A 404 -2.16 -0.36 -28.94
N GLU A 405 -3.09 -0.85 -28.14
CA GLU A 405 -3.92 -0.08 -27.22
C GLU A 405 -3.71 -0.57 -25.79
N VAL A 406 -3.58 0.34 -24.84
CA VAL A 406 -3.64 0.00 -23.41
C VAL A 406 -5.08 0.05 -22.93
N VAL A 407 -5.45 -0.88 -22.05
CA VAL A 407 -6.79 -1.01 -21.48
C VAL A 407 -6.82 -0.31 -20.13
N LEU A 408 -7.65 0.73 -20.01
CA LEU A 408 -7.84 1.47 -18.76
C LEU A 408 -9.13 1.04 -18.11
N LEU A 409 -9.07 0.80 -16.81
CA LEU A 409 -10.24 0.51 -15.99
C LEU A 409 -10.51 1.65 -15.03
N ASN A 410 -11.65 2.33 -15.24
CA ASN A 410 -12.19 3.26 -14.26
C ASN A 410 -13.33 2.58 -13.51
N TYR A 411 -13.23 2.48 -12.19
CA TYR A 411 -14.20 1.77 -11.37
C TYR A 411 -14.54 2.57 -10.11
N GLU A 412 -15.76 2.33 -9.61
CA GLU A 412 -16.29 2.86 -8.37
C GLU A 412 -16.85 1.70 -7.55
N ILE A 413 -16.48 1.66 -6.27
CA ILE A 413 -16.92 0.65 -5.30
C ILE A 413 -17.94 1.31 -4.38
N THR A 414 -19.15 0.77 -4.31
CA THR A 414 -20.21 1.27 -3.42
C THR A 414 -20.69 0.15 -2.49
N PRO A 415 -21.02 0.42 -1.22
CA PRO A 415 -21.62 -0.58 -0.35
C PRO A 415 -22.96 -1.07 -0.94
N ALA A 416 -23.15 -2.40 -1.00
CA ALA A 416 -24.34 -3.04 -1.60
C ALA A 416 -25.56 -3.10 -0.68
#